data_AF-A0AAD7A1R0-F1
#
_entry.id   AF-A0AAD7A1R0-F1
#
_cell.length_a   1.000
_cell.length_b   1.000
_cell.length_c   1.000
_cell.angle_alpha   90.00
_cell.angle_beta   90.00
_cell.angle_gamma   90.00
#
_symmetry.space_group_name_H-M   'P 1'
#
loop_
_entity.id
_entity.type
_entity.pdbx_description
1 polymer ?
#
loop_
_entity_poly.entity_id
_entity_poly.type
_entity_poly.pdbx_seq_one_letter_code
_entity_poly.pdbx_strand_id
1 'polypeptide(L)'
;MNKSSYARLVYSLTTTTAIWFRTLALCESSQFYAHLRPAGCEGSVSDPPETPTPSVRKRANSTAPSPPPPKRPRDRAPGSTNKGLGNNTAPKATKSKSKAALKPMGGKCWPNPECGRFYNFLLADMPEGDKCFKQHQTNPGHVYSRASTILYNGLQSAASIKAMYGRAIDTFTWMHTFNDFAGNGGGNTDCDDPEAILKSKLKAAHASSQHLGSLKPATITEWEDHGWYELFWISERAQRLHTPSFEALPLPSPTSKMTAMLSTALMLISTPRFVLEPKHIPSSSLHKQANILFSSMDESEENKVNALEAKLAIEREKLDLEKARVELDKTKGKVEMARMVLEMNGVDDEGKGAANEFLKTLFS
;
A
#
# COMPACT_ATOMS: atom_id res chain seq x y z
N MET A 1 -10.10 18.88 43.21
CA MET A 1 -10.43 18.72 41.76
C MET A 1 -11.37 17.55 41.57
N ASN A 2 -12.48 17.74 40.85
CA ASN A 2 -13.43 16.67 40.56
C ASN A 2 -12.87 15.71 39.51
N LYS A 3 -13.10 14.39 39.64
CA LYS A 3 -12.59 13.36 38.70
C LYS A 3 -12.95 13.65 37.23
N SER A 4 -14.09 14.32 37.01
CA SER A 4 -14.54 14.76 35.68
C SER A 4 -13.65 15.86 35.06
N SER A 5 -13.12 16.77 35.88
CA SER A 5 -12.22 17.83 35.43
C SER A 5 -10.86 17.28 35.05
N TYR A 6 -10.36 16.27 35.77
CA TYR A 6 -9.08 15.62 35.46
C TYR A 6 -9.15 14.84 34.14
N ALA A 7 -10.25 14.12 33.87
CA ALA A 7 -10.44 13.40 32.62
C ALA A 7 -10.47 14.35 31.40
N ARG A 8 -11.12 15.52 31.52
CA ARG A 8 -11.14 16.53 30.44
C ARG A 8 -9.77 17.15 30.18
N LEU A 9 -8.99 17.36 31.23
CA LEU A 9 -7.65 17.94 31.14
C LEU A 9 -6.65 16.94 30.50
N VAL A 10 -6.72 15.67 30.88
CA VAL A 10 -5.92 14.60 30.26
C VAL A 10 -6.30 14.42 28.78
N TYR A 11 -7.60 14.41 28.46
CA TYR A 11 -8.05 14.28 27.08
C TYR A 11 -7.56 15.45 26.23
N SER A 12 -7.71 16.69 26.73
CA SER A 12 -7.21 17.89 26.04
C SER A 12 -5.71 17.86 25.80
N LEU A 13 -4.90 17.47 26.79
CA LEU A 13 -3.44 17.40 26.60
C LEU A 13 -3.07 16.37 25.52
N THR A 14 -3.71 15.20 25.51
CA THR A 14 -3.40 14.16 24.53
C THR A 14 -3.70 14.58 23.09
N THR A 15 -4.83 15.25 22.85
CA THR A 15 -5.18 15.75 21.51
C THR A 15 -4.24 16.87 21.06
N THR A 16 -3.86 17.78 21.95
CA THR A 16 -2.94 18.88 21.60
C THR A 16 -1.55 18.34 21.26
N THR A 17 -1.03 17.35 22.00
CA THR A 17 0.24 16.70 21.65
C THR A 17 0.17 15.95 20.32
N ALA A 18 -0.94 15.25 20.04
CA ALA A 18 -1.10 14.55 18.77
C ALA A 18 -1.14 15.51 17.55
N ILE A 19 -1.77 16.67 17.71
CA ILE A 19 -1.76 17.72 16.69
C ILE A 19 -0.34 18.27 16.50
N TRP A 20 0.38 18.55 17.59
CA TRP A 20 1.77 19.05 17.53
C TRP A 20 2.74 18.10 16.82
N PHE A 21 2.68 16.81 17.11
CA PHE A 21 3.50 15.80 16.41
C PHE A 21 3.17 15.72 14.91
N ARG A 22 1.89 15.88 14.54
CA ARG A 22 1.45 15.90 13.14
C ARG A 22 1.94 17.16 12.42
N THR A 23 1.98 18.31 13.09
CA THR A 23 2.49 19.57 12.53
C THR A 23 4.02 19.55 12.39
N LEU A 24 4.75 18.98 13.34
CA LEU A 24 6.21 18.81 13.26
C LEU A 24 6.63 17.89 12.11
N ALA A 25 5.94 16.76 11.91
CA ALA A 25 6.19 15.85 10.80
C ALA A 25 5.98 16.52 9.43
N LEU A 26 4.99 17.41 9.31
CA LEU A 26 4.75 18.20 8.09
C LEU A 26 5.79 19.32 7.90
N CYS A 27 6.33 19.89 8.98
CA CYS A 27 7.33 20.94 8.92
C CYS A 27 8.71 20.42 8.50
N GLU A 28 9.15 19.27 9.02
CA GLU A 28 10.39 18.61 8.58
C GLU A 28 10.31 18.14 7.12
N SER A 29 9.13 17.70 6.70
CA SER A 29 8.87 17.37 5.30
C SER A 29 9.02 18.60 4.39
N SER A 30 8.60 19.78 4.85
CA SER A 30 8.65 21.03 4.05
C SER A 30 10.08 21.56 3.86
N GLN A 31 10.96 21.43 4.86
CA GLN A 31 12.35 21.90 4.75
C GLN A 31 13.17 21.09 3.74
N PHE A 32 12.81 19.82 3.51
CA PHE A 32 13.46 18.98 2.50
C PHE A 32 13.11 19.36 1.06
N TYR A 33 12.02 20.10 0.82
CA TYR A 33 11.58 20.51 -0.52
C TYR A 33 12.12 21.88 -0.98
N ALA A 34 12.74 22.66 -0.10
CA ALA A 34 13.26 23.99 -0.45
C ALA A 34 14.50 23.94 -1.39
N HIS A 35 15.17 22.79 -1.50
CA HIS A 35 16.39 22.64 -2.30
C HIS A 35 16.20 22.04 -3.71
N LEU A 36 14.97 21.74 -4.13
CA LEU A 36 14.67 21.14 -5.44
C LEU A 36 13.83 22.05 -6.35
N ARG A 37 13.92 23.37 -6.21
CA ARG A 37 13.27 24.31 -7.13
C ARG A 37 14.23 24.68 -8.28
N PRO A 38 14.03 24.20 -9.52
CA PRO A 38 14.78 24.71 -10.65
C PRO A 38 14.40 26.18 -10.88
N ALA A 39 15.40 27.04 -10.92
CA ALA A 39 15.25 28.42 -11.31
C ALA A 39 15.02 28.49 -12.82
N GLY A 40 13.96 29.19 -13.23
CA GLY A 40 13.77 29.65 -14.60
C GLY A 40 12.48 29.15 -15.24
N CYS A 41 11.49 30.05 -15.30
CA CYS A 41 10.57 30.25 -16.41
C CYS A 41 9.71 31.48 -16.09
N GLU A 42 10.29 32.67 -16.22
CA GLU A 42 9.52 33.87 -16.50
C GLU A 42 9.24 33.91 -18.00
N GLY A 43 7.97 33.96 -18.39
CA GLY A 43 7.57 33.91 -19.80
C GLY A 43 6.11 34.26 -20.01
N SER A 44 5.86 35.57 -20.15
CA SER A 44 4.78 36.24 -20.89
C SER A 44 3.35 35.68 -20.81
N VAL A 45 2.50 36.45 -20.11
CA VAL A 45 1.04 36.47 -20.30
C VAL A 45 0.74 37.00 -21.70
N SER A 46 0.12 36.17 -22.54
CA SER A 46 -0.54 36.58 -23.77
C SER A 46 -2.03 36.31 -23.61
N ASP A 47 -2.84 37.34 -23.88
CA ASP A 47 -4.30 37.35 -23.75
C ASP A 47 -4.99 36.22 -24.54
N PRO A 48 -6.13 35.69 -24.05
CA PRO A 48 -6.90 34.68 -24.76
C PRO A 48 -7.71 35.30 -25.93
N PRO A 49 -7.77 34.63 -27.11
CA PRO A 49 -8.61 35.08 -28.21
C PRO A 49 -10.10 34.81 -27.95
N GLU A 50 -10.93 35.77 -28.35
CA GLU A 50 -12.39 35.74 -28.27
C GLU A 50 -12.99 34.52 -28.99
N THR A 51 -13.87 33.81 -28.29
CA THR A 51 -14.71 32.73 -28.84
C THR A 51 -15.85 33.29 -29.70
N PRO A 52 -16.04 32.86 -30.96
CA PRO A 52 -17.22 33.20 -31.73
C PRO A 52 -18.42 32.31 -31.34
N THR A 53 -19.55 32.97 -31.12
CA THR A 53 -20.90 32.44 -30.92
C THR A 53 -21.31 31.41 -31.99
N PRO A 54 -21.90 30.25 -31.63
CA PRO A 54 -22.46 29.33 -32.61
C PRO A 54 -23.84 29.80 -33.09
N SER A 55 -23.93 30.02 -34.41
CA SER A 55 -25.14 30.29 -35.18
C SER A 55 -26.08 29.07 -35.20
N VAL A 56 -27.33 29.31 -34.82
CA VAL A 56 -28.44 28.35 -34.89
C VAL A 56 -28.77 28.06 -36.35
N ARG A 57 -28.35 26.89 -36.86
CA ARG A 57 -28.90 26.31 -38.10
C ARG A 57 -29.80 25.11 -37.77
N LYS A 58 -31.12 25.34 -37.84
CA LYS A 58 -32.14 24.29 -37.96
C LYS A 58 -31.84 23.44 -39.20
N ARG A 59 -31.58 22.14 -39.01
CA ARG A 59 -31.64 21.15 -40.08
C ARG A 59 -32.66 20.09 -39.68
N ALA A 60 -33.78 20.07 -40.39
CA ALA A 60 -34.71 18.96 -40.39
C ALA A 60 -34.03 17.77 -41.07
N ASN A 61 -33.96 16.63 -40.39
CA ASN A 61 -33.74 15.35 -41.04
C ASN A 61 -34.53 14.27 -40.30
N SER A 62 -35.63 13.91 -40.93
CA SER A 62 -36.47 12.77 -40.61
C SER A 62 -35.73 11.49 -40.99
N THR A 63 -35.47 10.61 -40.03
CA THR A 63 -35.29 9.18 -40.30
C THR A 63 -35.84 8.43 -39.09
N ALA A 64 -36.94 7.74 -39.32
CA ALA A 64 -37.70 7.00 -38.31
C ALA A 64 -36.87 5.84 -37.73
N PRO A 65 -37.03 5.51 -36.43
CA PRO A 65 -36.43 4.32 -35.84
C PRO A 65 -37.21 3.07 -36.26
N SER A 66 -36.48 2.08 -36.78
CA SER A 66 -36.99 0.74 -37.04
C SER A 66 -37.39 0.03 -35.73
N PRO A 67 -38.48 -0.75 -35.73
CA PRO A 67 -38.95 -1.44 -34.53
C PRO A 67 -38.00 -2.58 -34.12
N PRO A 68 -37.85 -2.86 -32.80
CA PRO A 68 -37.02 -3.94 -32.31
C PRO A 68 -37.58 -5.32 -32.68
N PRO A 69 -36.72 -6.33 -32.90
CA PRO A 69 -37.16 -7.67 -33.29
C PRO A 69 -37.95 -8.38 -32.16
N PRO A 70 -38.93 -9.21 -32.51
CA PRO A 70 -39.78 -9.89 -31.53
C PRO A 70 -38.99 -10.90 -30.68
N LYS A 71 -39.22 -10.83 -29.37
CA LYS A 71 -38.69 -11.76 -28.37
C LYS A 71 -39.18 -13.17 -28.70
N ARG A 72 -38.25 -14.09 -28.97
CA ARG A 72 -38.56 -15.52 -29.06
C ARG A 72 -39.08 -16.03 -27.70
N PRO A 73 -40.20 -16.76 -27.68
CA PRO A 73 -40.67 -17.42 -26.47
C PRO A 73 -39.66 -18.50 -26.07
N ARG A 74 -39.23 -18.46 -24.81
CA ARG A 74 -38.37 -19.47 -24.21
C ARG A 74 -39.28 -20.60 -23.75
N ASP A 75 -39.43 -21.61 -24.59
CA ASP A 75 -40.16 -22.83 -24.25
C ASP A 75 -39.53 -23.48 -23.02
N ARG A 76 -40.34 -23.54 -21.97
CA ARG A 76 -40.06 -24.16 -20.68
C ARG A 76 -40.39 -25.64 -20.85
N ALA A 77 -39.39 -26.48 -21.06
CA ALA A 77 -39.57 -27.93 -20.96
C ALA A 77 -39.73 -28.31 -19.47
N PRO A 78 -40.79 -29.03 -19.07
CA PRO A 78 -40.90 -29.59 -17.74
C PRO A 78 -40.34 -31.02 -17.73
N GLY A 79 -39.61 -31.37 -16.67
CA GLY A 79 -39.38 -32.76 -16.30
C GLY A 79 -37.93 -33.24 -16.47
N SER A 80 -37.23 -33.34 -15.35
CA SER A 80 -36.50 -34.57 -15.04
C SER A 80 -36.18 -34.62 -13.54
N THR A 81 -37.08 -35.25 -12.80
CA THR A 81 -36.86 -35.78 -11.47
C THR A 81 -35.89 -36.96 -11.56
N ASN A 82 -34.67 -36.80 -11.05
CA ASN A 82 -33.86 -37.94 -10.62
C ASN A 82 -33.79 -37.99 -9.10
N LYS A 83 -34.71 -38.76 -8.52
CA LYS A 83 -34.53 -39.42 -7.23
C LYS A 83 -33.56 -40.57 -7.45
N GLY A 84 -32.36 -40.47 -6.88
CA GLY A 84 -31.43 -41.58 -6.75
C GLY A 84 -31.06 -41.73 -5.28
N LEU A 85 -31.74 -42.65 -4.60
CA LEU A 85 -31.31 -43.19 -3.31
C LEU A 85 -29.93 -43.82 -3.45
N GLY A 86 -29.07 -43.61 -2.47
CA GLY A 86 -27.77 -44.26 -2.37
C GLY A 86 -27.16 -44.01 -1.00
N ASN A 87 -27.78 -44.56 0.05
CA ASN A 87 -27.15 -44.72 1.35
C ASN A 87 -25.96 -45.67 1.21
N ASN A 88 -24.80 -45.29 1.75
CA ASN A 88 -23.89 -46.25 2.39
C ASN A 88 -23.08 -45.55 3.48
N THR A 89 -23.30 -46.08 4.68
CA THR A 89 -22.72 -45.69 5.96
C THR A 89 -21.57 -46.64 6.26
N ALA A 90 -20.37 -46.14 6.53
CA ALA A 90 -19.35 -46.84 7.34
C ALA A 90 -18.26 -45.85 7.83
N PRO A 91 -17.59 -46.11 8.97
CA PRO A 91 -17.35 -45.07 9.97
C PRO A 91 -15.89 -44.58 10.10
N LYS A 92 -15.79 -43.30 10.51
CA LYS A 92 -14.95 -42.74 11.59
C LYS A 92 -13.43 -43.05 11.58
N ALA A 93 -12.65 -42.02 11.22
CA ALA A 93 -11.35 -41.76 11.83
C ALA A 93 -11.33 -40.31 12.33
N THR A 94 -11.37 -40.15 13.65
CA THR A 94 -11.30 -38.89 14.37
C THR A 94 -9.89 -38.30 14.27
N LYS A 95 -9.71 -37.23 13.50
CA LYS A 95 -8.68 -36.22 13.76
C LYS A 95 -9.37 -34.93 14.15
N SER A 96 -9.38 -34.69 15.45
CA SER A 96 -9.68 -33.41 16.08
C SER A 96 -8.73 -32.34 15.54
N LYS A 97 -9.25 -31.49 14.66
CA LYS A 97 -8.69 -30.16 14.42
C LYS A 97 -9.86 -29.19 14.39
N SER A 98 -10.04 -28.47 15.49
CA SER A 98 -10.96 -27.34 15.60
C SER A 98 -10.49 -26.23 14.68
N LYS A 99 -10.75 -26.37 13.38
CA LYS A 99 -10.68 -25.30 12.39
C LYS A 99 -12.09 -24.73 12.34
N ALA A 100 -12.31 -23.58 12.96
CA ALA A 100 -13.56 -22.84 12.82
C ALA A 100 -13.85 -22.72 11.32
N ALA A 101 -14.91 -23.40 10.86
CA ALA A 101 -15.21 -23.55 9.44
C ALA A 101 -15.71 -22.23 8.90
N LEU A 102 -14.78 -21.40 8.42
CA LEU A 102 -15.08 -20.25 7.57
C LEU A 102 -15.80 -20.79 6.32
N LYS A 103 -17.09 -20.45 6.18
CA LYS A 103 -17.89 -20.83 5.03
C LYS A 103 -17.32 -20.16 3.77
N PRO A 104 -17.31 -20.83 2.60
CA PRO A 104 -16.93 -20.20 1.35
C PRO A 104 -17.87 -19.02 1.05
N MET A 105 -17.31 -17.82 1.00
CA MET A 105 -18.03 -16.56 0.80
C MET A 105 -18.45 -16.44 -0.68
N GLY A 106 -19.66 -16.90 -0.99
CA GLY A 106 -20.23 -16.79 -2.33
C GLY A 106 -20.61 -15.36 -2.69
N GLY A 107 -19.84 -14.74 -3.58
CA GLY A 107 -20.31 -13.71 -4.53
C GLY A 107 -20.66 -12.31 -4.01
N LYS A 108 -20.46 -12.00 -2.73
CA LYS A 108 -20.68 -10.65 -2.19
C LYS A 108 -19.35 -10.06 -1.76
N CYS A 109 -19.20 -8.76 -2.02
CA CYS A 109 -18.03 -7.92 -1.78
C CYS A 109 -17.12 -8.46 -0.69
N TRP A 110 -15.82 -8.57 -0.99
CA TRP A 110 -14.84 -8.96 -0.01
C TRP A 110 -14.94 -8.03 1.20
N PRO A 111 -15.07 -8.57 2.42
CA PRO A 111 -15.18 -7.74 3.60
C PRO A 111 -13.86 -6.97 3.78
N ASN A 112 -13.95 -5.70 4.12
CA ASN A 112 -12.81 -4.80 4.35
C ASN A 112 -11.67 -5.41 5.18
N PRO A 113 -11.91 -6.12 6.30
CA PRO A 113 -10.83 -6.73 7.04
C PRO A 113 -10.05 -7.79 6.25
N GLU A 114 -10.68 -8.49 5.31
CA GLU A 114 -10.00 -9.45 4.44
C GLU A 114 -9.13 -8.75 3.40
N CYS A 115 -9.61 -7.65 2.80
CA CYS A 115 -8.82 -6.80 1.90
C CYS A 115 -7.58 -6.26 2.62
N GLY A 116 -7.77 -5.69 3.81
CA GLY A 116 -6.68 -5.13 4.60
C GLY A 116 -5.61 -6.17 4.97
N ARG A 117 -6.00 -7.41 5.28
CA ARG A 117 -5.03 -8.50 5.53
C ARG A 117 -4.17 -8.79 4.31
N PHE A 118 -4.76 -8.80 3.11
CA PHE A 118 -4.00 -9.01 1.88
C PHE A 118 -3.08 -7.84 1.56
N TYR A 119 -3.56 -6.60 1.69
CA TYR A 119 -2.74 -5.42 1.43
C TYR A 119 -1.56 -5.34 2.39
N ASN A 120 -1.76 -5.60 3.68
CA ASN A 120 -0.66 -5.67 4.64
C ASN A 120 0.30 -6.83 4.33
N PHE A 121 -0.19 -8.00 3.95
CA PHE A 121 0.68 -9.12 3.55
C PHE A 121 1.57 -8.77 2.34
N LEU A 122 1.05 -7.99 1.40
CA LEU A 122 1.74 -7.66 0.16
C LEU A 122 2.61 -6.39 0.26
N LEU A 123 2.16 -5.39 1.01
CA LEU A 123 2.68 -4.01 0.97
C LEU A 123 3.17 -3.48 2.33
N ALA A 124 2.95 -4.18 3.44
CA ALA A 124 3.44 -3.69 4.72
C ALA A 124 4.97 -3.61 4.73
N ASP A 125 5.48 -2.63 5.47
CA ASP A 125 6.91 -2.40 5.74
C ASP A 125 7.48 -3.46 6.73
N MET A 126 7.20 -4.71 6.42
CA MET A 126 7.71 -5.88 7.10
C MET A 126 8.72 -6.54 6.17
N PRO A 127 9.80 -7.15 6.70
CA PRO A 127 10.81 -7.82 5.88
C PRO A 127 10.24 -8.97 5.01
N GLU A 128 9.04 -9.45 5.33
CA GLU A 128 8.29 -10.41 4.51
C GLU A 128 7.45 -9.73 3.42
N GLY A 129 6.92 -8.53 3.68
CA GLY A 129 6.19 -7.72 2.70
C GLY A 129 7.06 -7.36 1.51
N ASP A 130 8.29 -6.88 1.75
CA ASP A 130 9.26 -6.59 0.70
C ASP A 130 9.56 -7.80 -0.21
N LYS A 131 9.71 -8.98 0.39
CA LYS A 131 9.96 -10.23 -0.35
C LYS A 131 8.73 -10.61 -1.18
N CYS A 132 7.55 -10.55 -0.58
CA CYS A 132 6.28 -10.81 -1.26
C CYS A 132 6.06 -9.83 -2.41
N PHE A 133 6.38 -8.56 -2.23
CA PHE A 133 6.25 -7.51 -3.23
C PHE A 133 7.22 -7.69 -4.39
N LYS A 134 8.52 -7.92 -4.11
CA LYS A 134 9.51 -8.23 -5.15
C LYS A 134 9.13 -9.49 -5.92
N GLN A 135 8.67 -10.52 -5.21
CA GLN A 135 8.18 -11.74 -5.83
C GLN A 135 6.91 -11.50 -6.64
N HIS A 136 6.04 -10.57 -6.24
CA HIS A 136 4.82 -10.23 -6.96
C HIS A 136 5.13 -9.56 -8.29
N GLN A 137 6.16 -8.73 -8.36
CA GLN A 137 6.63 -8.13 -9.60
C GLN A 137 7.14 -9.19 -10.61
N THR A 138 7.81 -10.25 -10.14
CA THR A 138 8.35 -11.30 -11.02
C THR A 138 7.32 -12.40 -11.34
N ASN A 139 6.59 -12.87 -10.33
CA ASN A 139 5.64 -13.96 -10.43
C ASN A 139 4.40 -13.70 -9.55
N PRO A 140 3.47 -12.86 -10.01
CA PRO A 140 2.29 -12.49 -9.23
C PRO A 140 1.38 -13.70 -8.96
N GLY A 141 1.33 -14.67 -9.88
CA GLY A 141 0.52 -15.88 -9.72
C GLY A 141 0.92 -16.71 -8.50
N HIS A 142 2.23 -16.85 -8.24
CA HIS A 142 2.73 -17.54 -7.06
C HIS A 142 2.33 -16.80 -5.77
N VAL A 143 2.47 -15.48 -5.74
CA VAL A 143 2.10 -14.67 -4.56
C VAL A 143 0.61 -14.77 -4.26
N TYR A 144 -0.26 -14.73 -5.27
CA TYR A 144 -1.70 -14.91 -5.07
C TYR A 144 -2.05 -16.31 -4.57
N SER A 145 -1.39 -17.36 -5.07
CA SER A 145 -1.57 -18.74 -4.59
C SER A 145 -1.09 -18.90 -3.14
N ARG A 146 0.03 -18.27 -2.80
CA ARG A 146 0.57 -18.24 -1.44
C ARG A 146 -0.38 -17.51 -0.49
N ALA A 147 -0.87 -16.32 -0.88
CA ALA A 147 -1.83 -15.55 -0.10
C ALA A 147 -3.16 -16.30 0.11
N SER A 148 -3.66 -16.98 -0.93
CA SER A 148 -4.83 -17.86 -0.83
C SER A 148 -4.68 -18.89 0.29
N THR A 149 -3.52 -19.55 0.34
CA THR A 149 -3.24 -20.63 1.30
C THR A 149 -3.04 -20.07 2.72
N ILE A 150 -2.22 -19.04 2.87
CA ILE A 150 -1.81 -18.49 4.17
C ILE A 150 -2.94 -17.69 4.82
N LEU A 151 -3.52 -16.73 4.09
CA LEU A 151 -4.47 -15.76 4.66
C LEU A 151 -5.90 -16.31 4.69
N TYR A 152 -6.27 -17.07 3.66
CA TYR A 152 -7.66 -17.50 3.44
C TYR A 152 -7.86 -19.00 3.55
N ASN A 153 -6.85 -19.76 3.98
CA ASN A 153 -6.95 -21.22 4.11
C ASN A 153 -7.39 -21.94 2.81
N GLY A 154 -7.09 -21.36 1.65
CA GLY A 154 -7.52 -21.85 0.34
C GLY A 154 -8.97 -21.55 -0.04
N LEU A 155 -9.72 -20.83 0.79
CA LEU A 155 -11.14 -20.50 0.53
C LEU A 155 -11.30 -19.50 -0.63
N GLN A 156 -10.31 -18.63 -0.82
CA GLN A 156 -10.29 -17.63 -1.88
C GLN A 156 -9.32 -18.07 -2.96
N SER A 157 -9.77 -18.19 -4.20
CA SER A 157 -8.89 -18.60 -5.30
C SER A 157 -7.86 -17.51 -5.64
N ALA A 158 -6.69 -17.91 -6.15
CA ALA A 158 -5.67 -16.98 -6.61
C ALA A 158 -6.20 -15.99 -7.67
N ALA A 159 -7.13 -16.45 -8.53
CA ALA A 159 -7.79 -15.59 -9.52
C ALA A 159 -8.71 -14.54 -8.87
N SER A 160 -9.45 -14.91 -7.81
CA SER A 160 -10.29 -13.98 -7.03
C SER A 160 -9.44 -12.88 -6.38
N ILE A 161 -8.32 -13.28 -5.75
CA ILE A 161 -7.38 -12.34 -5.12
C ILE A 161 -6.77 -11.41 -6.17
N LYS A 162 -6.34 -11.93 -7.33
CA LYS A 162 -5.83 -11.12 -8.44
C LYS A 162 -6.85 -10.08 -8.90
N ALA A 163 -8.10 -10.49 -9.12
CA ALA A 163 -9.16 -9.59 -9.56
C ALA A 163 -9.49 -8.53 -8.51
N MET A 164 -9.46 -8.88 -7.22
CA MET A 164 -9.61 -7.94 -6.12
C MET A 164 -8.47 -6.91 -6.11
N TYR A 165 -7.22 -7.37 -6.19
CA TYR A 165 -6.07 -6.48 -6.17
C TYR A 165 -6.03 -5.54 -7.37
N GLY A 166 -6.43 -6.00 -8.56
CA GLY A 166 -6.58 -5.15 -9.75
C GLY A 166 -7.53 -3.97 -9.49
N ARG A 167 -8.71 -4.24 -8.92
CA ARG A 167 -9.67 -3.18 -8.54
C ARG A 167 -9.12 -2.24 -7.48
N ALA A 168 -8.30 -2.75 -6.56
CA ALA A 168 -7.64 -1.93 -5.55
C ALA A 168 -6.64 -0.95 -6.19
N ILE A 169 -5.84 -1.41 -7.16
CA ILE A 169 -4.92 -0.56 -7.93
C ILE A 169 -5.69 0.51 -8.70
N ASP A 170 -6.80 0.15 -9.36
CA ASP A 170 -7.63 1.13 -10.08
C ASP A 170 -8.16 2.21 -9.12
N THR A 171 -8.66 1.79 -7.96
CA THR A 171 -9.17 2.71 -6.92
C THR A 171 -8.07 3.63 -6.39
N PHE A 172 -6.90 3.08 -6.09
CA PHE A 172 -5.73 3.86 -5.68
C PHE A 172 -5.32 4.87 -6.75
N THR A 173 -5.32 4.49 -8.02
CA THR A 173 -5.00 5.38 -9.14
C THR A 173 -6.01 6.54 -9.23
N TRP A 174 -7.30 6.26 -9.04
CA TRP A 174 -8.33 7.30 -8.98
C TRP A 174 -8.14 8.22 -7.76
N MET A 175 -7.77 7.68 -6.61
CA MET A 175 -7.49 8.49 -5.40
C MET A 175 -6.24 9.35 -5.57
N HIS A 176 -5.17 8.81 -6.17
CA HIS A 176 -3.95 9.56 -6.44
C HIS A 176 -4.22 10.73 -7.39
N THR A 177 -4.90 10.47 -8.51
CA THR A 177 -5.26 11.52 -9.48
C THR A 177 -6.18 12.57 -8.86
N PHE A 178 -7.11 12.15 -8.00
CA PHE A 178 -7.94 13.06 -7.20
C PHE A 178 -7.11 13.93 -6.23
N ASN A 179 -6.13 13.35 -5.54
CA ASN A 179 -5.27 14.09 -4.61
C ASN A 179 -4.36 15.09 -5.33
N ASP A 180 -3.81 14.72 -6.50
CA ASP A 180 -3.05 15.64 -7.34
C ASP A 180 -3.91 16.84 -7.77
N PHE A 181 -5.18 16.61 -8.10
CA PHE A 181 -6.13 17.67 -8.43
C PHE A 181 -6.47 18.54 -7.22
N ALA A 182 -6.76 17.91 -6.08
CA ALA A 182 -7.17 18.61 -4.87
C ALA A 182 -6.03 19.45 -4.27
N GLY A 183 -4.77 19.00 -4.40
CA GLY A 183 -3.58 19.69 -3.93
C GLY A 183 -3.26 20.98 -4.70
N ASN A 184 -3.70 21.10 -5.96
CA ASN A 184 -3.41 22.24 -6.83
C ASN A 184 -4.46 23.37 -6.78
N GLY A 185 -5.21 23.48 -5.68
CA GLY A 185 -6.13 24.61 -5.47
C GLY A 185 -7.57 24.34 -5.91
N GLY A 186 -8.08 23.14 -5.67
CA GLY A 186 -9.52 22.87 -5.76
C GLY A 186 -10.28 23.81 -4.83
N GLY A 187 -10.91 24.83 -5.42
CA GLY A 187 -11.34 26.08 -4.79
C GLY A 187 -11.90 25.99 -3.36
N ASN A 188 -11.57 27.01 -2.55
CA ASN A 188 -12.11 27.18 -1.21
C ASN A 188 -13.62 27.10 -1.27
N THR A 189 -14.17 26.07 -0.64
CA THR A 189 -15.61 25.92 -0.44
C THR A 189 -15.88 26.39 0.98
N ASP A 190 -16.77 27.38 1.16
CA ASP A 190 -17.11 27.97 2.47
C ASP A 190 -17.97 27.04 3.35
N CYS A 191 -17.81 25.71 3.21
CA CYS A 191 -18.58 24.73 3.95
C CYS A 191 -17.69 24.07 5.01
N ASP A 192 -18.12 24.09 6.27
CA ASP A 192 -17.38 23.48 7.38
C ASP A 192 -17.54 21.95 7.47
N ASP A 193 -18.44 21.37 6.68
CA ASP A 193 -18.67 19.91 6.66
C ASP A 193 -17.63 19.21 5.75
N PRO A 194 -16.73 18.39 6.30
CA PRO A 194 -15.69 17.71 5.51
C PRO A 194 -16.26 16.80 4.43
N GLU A 195 -17.43 16.18 4.63
CA GLU A 195 -18.05 15.32 3.62
C GLU A 195 -18.60 16.15 2.46
N ALA A 196 -19.21 17.30 2.76
CA ALA A 196 -19.68 18.24 1.75
C ALA A 196 -18.52 18.83 0.93
N ILE A 197 -17.40 19.18 1.59
CA ILE A 197 -16.17 19.62 0.90
C ILE A 197 -15.66 18.53 -0.05
N LEU A 198 -15.54 17.29 0.45
CA LEU A 198 -15.03 16.17 -0.35
C LEU A 198 -15.94 15.90 -1.57
N LYS A 199 -17.26 15.91 -1.37
CA LYS A 199 -18.24 15.73 -2.45
C LYS A 199 -18.19 16.86 -3.48
N SER A 200 -17.99 18.11 -3.03
CA SER A 200 -17.82 19.27 -3.91
C SER A 200 -16.56 19.14 -4.77
N LYS A 201 -15.42 18.82 -4.15
CA LYS A 201 -14.14 18.62 -4.85
C LYS A 201 -14.22 17.49 -5.87
N LEU A 202 -14.85 16.37 -5.50
CA LEU A 202 -14.99 15.21 -6.40
C LEU A 202 -15.88 15.55 -7.61
N LYS A 203 -16.94 16.36 -7.41
CA LYS A 203 -17.76 16.88 -8.51
C LYS A 203 -16.97 17.81 -9.43
N ALA A 204 -16.14 18.70 -8.87
CA ALA A 204 -15.27 19.58 -9.65
C ALA A 204 -14.24 18.79 -10.47
N ALA A 205 -13.64 17.76 -9.86
CA ALA A 205 -12.67 16.91 -10.52
C ALA A 205 -13.29 16.12 -11.69
N HIS A 206 -14.51 15.56 -11.52
CA HIS A 206 -15.25 14.98 -12.63
C HIS A 206 -15.58 15.98 -13.74
N ALA A 207 -15.91 17.24 -13.39
CA ALA A 207 -16.16 18.28 -14.38
C ALA A 207 -14.90 18.65 -15.19
N SER A 208 -13.71 18.53 -14.58
CA SER A 208 -12.42 18.74 -15.25
C SER A 208 -11.97 17.60 -16.18
N SER A 209 -12.86 16.60 -16.42
CA SER A 209 -12.58 15.42 -17.26
C SER A 209 -11.43 14.55 -16.76
N GLN A 210 -11.10 14.60 -15.48
CA GLN A 210 -10.16 13.65 -14.89
C GLN A 210 -10.76 12.25 -14.81
N HIS A 211 -9.95 11.24 -15.09
CA HIS A 211 -10.36 9.84 -15.04
C HIS A 211 -10.39 9.32 -13.59
N LEU A 212 -11.41 9.73 -12.85
CA LEU A 212 -11.67 9.27 -11.47
C LEU A 212 -12.54 7.99 -11.40
N GLY A 213 -12.91 7.44 -12.56
CA GLY A 213 -13.72 6.22 -12.65
C GLY A 213 -15.01 6.29 -11.84
N SER A 214 -15.18 5.35 -10.90
CA SER A 214 -16.36 5.23 -10.03
C SER A 214 -16.11 5.63 -8.57
N LEU A 215 -15.09 6.46 -8.34
CA LEU A 215 -14.69 6.89 -7.01
C LEU A 215 -15.82 7.64 -6.31
N LYS A 216 -16.08 7.27 -5.05
CA LYS A 216 -17.11 7.89 -4.20
C LYS A 216 -16.46 8.48 -2.95
N PRO A 217 -17.06 9.53 -2.34
CA PRO A 217 -16.57 10.09 -1.07
C PRO A 217 -16.39 9.02 0.02
N ALA A 218 -17.38 8.14 0.19
CA ALA A 218 -17.33 7.06 1.16
C ALA A 218 -16.13 6.11 0.94
N THR A 219 -15.76 5.84 -0.32
CA THR A 219 -14.60 4.98 -0.64
C THR A 219 -13.29 5.65 -0.28
N ILE A 220 -13.18 6.97 -0.44
CA ILE A 220 -12.00 7.74 -0.04
C ILE A 220 -11.84 7.67 1.48
N THR A 221 -12.89 8.01 2.23
CA THR A 221 -12.88 7.96 3.71
C THR A 221 -12.56 6.55 4.21
N GLU A 222 -13.16 5.52 3.63
CA GLU A 222 -12.90 4.12 3.98
C GLU A 222 -11.43 3.72 3.74
N TRP A 223 -10.84 4.14 2.63
CA TRP A 223 -9.43 3.87 2.32
C TRP A 223 -8.46 4.61 3.25
N GLU A 224 -8.79 5.84 3.63
CA GLU A 224 -8.04 6.65 4.57
C GLU A 224 -8.13 6.08 6.00
N ASP A 225 -9.33 5.73 6.46
CA ASP A 225 -9.58 5.13 7.77
C ASP A 225 -8.82 3.81 7.96
N HIS A 226 -8.72 3.02 6.89
CA HIS A 226 -7.96 1.78 6.90
C HIS A 226 -6.45 1.95 6.64
N GLY A 227 -5.99 3.17 6.33
CA GLY A 227 -4.60 3.46 5.99
C GLY A 227 -4.13 2.78 4.69
N TRP A 228 -5.05 2.33 3.83
CA TRP A 228 -4.68 1.64 2.59
C TRP A 228 -4.05 2.57 1.58
N TYR A 229 -4.51 3.82 1.53
CA TYR A 229 -3.92 4.81 0.64
C TYR A 229 -2.40 4.97 0.89
N GLU A 230 -2.02 5.12 2.17
CA GLU A 230 -0.61 5.25 2.56
C GLU A 230 0.21 4.00 2.24
N LEU A 231 -0.34 2.81 2.48
CA LEU A 231 0.33 1.54 2.14
C LEU A 231 0.65 1.46 0.64
N PHE A 232 -0.31 1.80 -0.21
CA PHE A 232 -0.11 1.80 -1.66
C PHE A 232 0.85 2.91 -2.09
N TRP A 233 0.73 4.10 -1.52
CA TRP A 233 1.60 5.25 -1.82
C TRP A 233 3.07 4.97 -1.50
N ILE A 234 3.36 4.42 -0.30
CA ILE A 234 4.71 4.02 0.10
C ILE A 234 5.26 2.98 -0.88
N SER A 235 4.45 1.98 -1.24
CA SER A 235 4.87 0.94 -2.17
C SER A 235 5.14 1.46 -3.59
N GLU A 236 4.36 2.43 -4.07
CA GLU A 236 4.55 3.06 -5.37
C GLU A 236 5.85 3.87 -5.39
N ARG A 237 6.11 4.64 -4.32
CA ARG A 237 7.37 5.37 -4.17
C ARG A 237 8.57 4.42 -4.13
N ALA A 238 8.44 3.31 -3.41
CA ALA A 238 9.46 2.27 -3.38
C ALA A 238 9.71 1.68 -4.78
N GLN A 239 8.67 1.48 -5.60
CA GLN A 239 8.82 1.06 -7.00
C GLN A 239 9.60 2.09 -7.82
N ARG A 240 9.23 3.37 -7.75
CA ARG A 240 9.89 4.44 -8.52
C ARG A 240 11.37 4.58 -8.19
N LEU A 241 11.75 4.36 -6.93
CA LEU A 241 13.15 4.38 -6.49
C LEU A 241 13.95 3.15 -6.96
N HIS A 242 13.30 2.01 -7.18
CA HIS A 242 13.95 0.75 -7.59
C HIS A 242 13.95 0.50 -9.08
N THR A 243 13.11 1.18 -9.86
CA THR A 243 13.38 1.35 -11.29
C THR A 243 14.62 2.22 -11.39
N PRO A 244 15.82 1.69 -11.75
CA PRO A 244 16.92 2.56 -12.08
C PRO A 244 16.38 3.47 -13.17
N SER A 245 16.35 4.77 -12.88
CA SER A 245 16.07 5.77 -13.90
C SER A 245 17.13 5.54 -14.97
N PHE A 246 16.78 4.78 -16.00
CA PHE A 246 17.50 4.76 -17.25
C PHE A 246 17.11 6.09 -17.90
N GLU A 247 17.56 7.17 -17.26
CA GLU A 247 17.64 8.48 -17.85
C GLU A 247 18.50 8.23 -19.07
N ALA A 248 17.79 8.13 -20.20
CA ALA A 248 18.38 7.88 -21.48
C ALA A 248 19.30 9.07 -21.75
N LEU A 249 20.55 8.95 -21.31
CA LEU A 249 21.63 9.76 -21.81
C LEU A 249 21.48 9.73 -23.33
N PRO A 250 21.44 10.89 -24.01
CA PRO A 250 21.27 10.94 -25.45
C PRO A 250 22.38 10.09 -26.06
N LEU A 251 22.04 8.89 -26.50
CA LEU A 251 22.95 8.03 -27.22
C LEU A 251 23.31 8.79 -28.51
N PRO A 252 24.59 9.09 -28.76
CA PRO A 252 24.99 9.69 -30.02
C PRO A 252 24.53 8.76 -31.15
N SER A 253 23.86 9.34 -32.14
CA SER A 253 23.31 8.66 -33.30
C SER A 253 24.29 7.63 -33.88
N PRO A 254 23.89 6.37 -34.08
CA PRO A 254 24.79 5.36 -34.64
C PRO A 254 25.09 5.69 -36.11
N THR A 255 26.30 6.14 -36.39
CA THR A 255 26.85 6.18 -37.75
C THR A 255 27.12 4.76 -38.26
N SER A 256 26.06 4.16 -38.82
CA SER A 256 26.00 3.42 -40.09
C SER A 256 27.05 2.35 -40.50
N LYS A 257 28.00 1.86 -39.68
CA LYS A 257 29.03 0.92 -40.21
C LYS A 257 29.26 -0.42 -39.49
N MET A 258 28.59 -0.74 -38.38
CA MET A 258 28.82 -2.02 -37.67
C MET A 258 27.71 -3.08 -37.79
N THR A 259 26.66 -2.84 -38.58
CA THR A 259 25.54 -3.79 -38.72
C THR A 259 25.83 -4.97 -39.67
N ALA A 260 26.98 -4.97 -40.36
CA ALA A 260 27.32 -6.04 -41.32
C ALA A 260 28.06 -7.24 -40.71
N MET A 261 28.64 -7.14 -39.50
CA MET A 261 29.45 -8.23 -38.94
C MET A 261 28.71 -9.15 -37.96
N LEU A 262 27.56 -8.74 -37.42
CA LEU A 262 26.80 -9.57 -36.46
C LEU A 262 25.82 -10.55 -37.12
N SER A 263 25.53 -10.40 -38.42
CA SER A 263 24.63 -11.31 -39.14
C SER A 263 25.32 -12.62 -39.57
N THR A 264 26.67 -12.67 -39.59
CA THR A 264 27.43 -13.86 -40.01
C THR A 264 27.71 -14.83 -38.85
N ALA A 265 27.60 -14.40 -37.60
CA ALA A 265 27.90 -15.22 -36.43
C ALA A 265 26.77 -16.16 -35.99
N LEU A 266 25.54 -15.98 -36.50
CA LEU A 266 24.37 -16.81 -36.12
C LEU A 266 24.10 -17.99 -37.07
N MET A 267 24.86 -18.13 -38.16
CA MET A 267 24.69 -19.23 -39.13
C MET A 267 25.58 -20.46 -38.86
N LEU A 268 26.43 -20.45 -37.81
CA LEU A 268 27.45 -21.50 -37.60
C LEU A 268 27.23 -22.42 -36.39
N ILE A 269 26.09 -22.37 -35.71
CA ILE A 269 25.77 -23.31 -34.61
C ILE A 269 24.57 -24.18 -35.00
N SER A 270 24.72 -24.94 -36.09
CA SER A 270 23.87 -26.08 -36.41
C SER A 270 24.74 -27.33 -36.45
N THR A 271 25.18 -27.78 -35.28
CA THR A 271 25.81 -29.09 -35.12
C THR A 271 24.75 -30.12 -34.73
N PRO A 272 24.78 -31.33 -35.32
CA PRO A 272 23.82 -32.39 -34.99
C PRO A 272 23.95 -32.80 -33.53
N ARG A 273 22.80 -32.86 -32.84
CA ARG A 273 22.67 -33.44 -31.50
C ARG A 273 23.01 -34.94 -31.56
N PHE A 274 24.25 -35.29 -31.24
CA PHE A 274 24.56 -36.62 -30.78
C PHE A 274 24.03 -36.76 -29.35
N VAL A 275 23.00 -37.59 -29.20
CA VAL A 275 22.56 -38.10 -27.89
C VAL A 275 23.64 -39.05 -27.42
N LEU A 276 24.59 -38.54 -26.62
CA LEU A 276 25.48 -39.39 -25.85
C LEU A 276 24.65 -40.01 -24.73
N GLU A 277 24.55 -41.34 -24.74
CA GLU A 277 23.92 -42.11 -23.66
C GLU A 277 24.50 -41.69 -22.31
N PRO A 278 23.65 -41.52 -21.27
CA PRO A 278 24.12 -41.15 -19.94
C PRO A 278 25.07 -42.22 -19.41
N LYS A 279 26.37 -41.90 -19.32
CA LYS A 279 27.35 -42.75 -18.63
C LYS A 279 26.84 -43.00 -17.21
N HIS A 280 26.62 -44.27 -16.89
CA HIS A 280 26.13 -44.75 -15.61
C HIS A 280 27.13 -44.37 -14.51
N ILE A 281 26.81 -43.33 -13.73
CA ILE A 281 27.62 -42.91 -12.58
C ILE A 281 27.39 -43.95 -11.48
N PRO A 282 28.45 -44.60 -10.95
CA PRO A 282 28.30 -45.57 -9.86
C PRO A 282 27.72 -44.92 -8.61
N SER A 283 26.67 -45.55 -8.06
CA SER A 283 25.85 -45.12 -6.91
C SER A 283 26.64 -44.64 -5.69
N SER A 284 27.85 -45.16 -5.48
CA SER A 284 28.70 -44.82 -4.33
C SER A 284 29.24 -43.38 -4.35
N SER A 285 29.34 -42.73 -5.51
CA SER A 285 29.79 -41.33 -5.60
C SER A 285 28.68 -40.32 -5.28
N LEU A 286 27.41 -40.69 -5.52
CA LEU A 286 26.24 -39.85 -5.20
C LEU A 286 26.00 -39.73 -3.69
N HIS A 287 26.21 -40.81 -2.92
CA HIS A 287 26.06 -40.76 -1.46
C HIS A 287 27.08 -39.84 -0.77
N LYS A 288 28.32 -39.78 -1.27
CA LYS A 288 29.33 -38.87 -0.72
C LYS A 288 29.02 -37.40 -1.02
N GLN A 289 28.54 -37.09 -2.23
CA GLN A 289 28.13 -35.73 -2.58
C GLN A 289 26.88 -35.29 -1.82
N ALA A 290 25.91 -36.19 -1.63
CA ALA A 290 24.71 -35.90 -0.84
C ALA A 290 25.05 -35.54 0.61
N ASN A 291 25.94 -36.30 1.28
CA ASN A 291 26.31 -36.02 2.66
C ASN A 291 27.01 -34.66 2.84
N ILE A 292 27.87 -34.26 1.90
CA ILE A 292 28.55 -32.95 1.94
C ILE A 292 27.54 -31.80 1.76
N LEU A 293 26.57 -31.97 0.86
CA LEU A 293 25.51 -30.99 0.62
C LEU A 293 24.62 -30.80 1.86
N PHE A 294 24.23 -31.89 2.53
CA PHE A 294 23.42 -31.84 3.74
C PHE A 294 24.15 -31.17 4.92
N SER A 295 25.44 -31.49 5.15
CA SER A 295 26.22 -30.80 6.19
C SER A 295 26.37 -29.29 5.94
N SER A 296 26.61 -28.86 4.69
CA SER A 296 26.76 -27.42 4.40
C SER A 296 25.45 -26.63 4.56
N MET A 297 24.31 -27.31 4.44
CA MET A 297 23.00 -26.69 4.57
C MET A 297 22.66 -26.42 6.04
N ASP A 298 23.01 -27.36 6.95
CA ASP A 298 22.82 -27.18 8.39
C ASP A 298 23.68 -26.01 8.94
N GLU A 299 24.94 -25.90 8.54
CA GLU A 299 25.80 -24.75 8.91
C GLU A 299 25.27 -23.42 8.35
N SER A 300 24.65 -23.44 7.16
CA SER A 300 24.05 -22.23 6.59
C SER A 300 22.81 -21.78 7.35
N GLU A 301 21.97 -22.72 7.80
CA GLU A 301 20.78 -22.42 8.59
C GLU A 301 21.17 -21.90 9.99
N GLU A 302 22.16 -22.51 10.64
CA GLU A 302 22.65 -22.07 11.95
C GLU A 302 23.21 -20.64 11.89
N ASN A 303 24.00 -20.31 10.86
CA ASN A 303 24.50 -18.95 10.65
C ASN A 303 23.38 -17.92 10.41
N LYS A 304 22.29 -18.29 9.73
CA LYS A 304 21.13 -17.41 9.55
C LYS A 304 20.39 -17.19 10.87
N VAL A 305 20.23 -18.22 11.69
CA VAL A 305 19.58 -18.11 13.00
C VAL A 305 20.39 -17.17 13.90
N ASN A 306 21.71 -17.35 13.97
CA ASN A 306 22.60 -16.49 14.75
C ASN A 306 22.55 -15.02 14.28
N ALA A 307 22.50 -14.78 12.96
CA ALA A 307 22.37 -13.43 12.40
C ALA A 307 21.02 -12.78 12.73
N LEU A 308 19.93 -13.57 12.72
CA LEU A 308 18.59 -13.07 13.09
C LEU A 308 18.51 -12.75 14.58
N GLU A 309 19.11 -13.57 15.44
CA GLU A 309 19.14 -13.33 16.88
C GLU A 309 19.93 -12.06 17.23
N ALA A 310 21.10 -11.87 16.60
CA ALA A 310 21.88 -10.64 16.74
C ALA A 310 21.10 -9.39 16.27
N LYS A 311 20.36 -9.51 15.16
CA LYS A 311 19.51 -8.41 14.67
C LYS A 311 18.39 -8.07 15.65
N LEU A 312 17.77 -9.08 16.25
CA LEU A 312 16.69 -8.91 17.24
C LEU A 312 17.22 -8.26 18.53
N ALA A 313 18.45 -8.60 18.95
CA ALA A 313 19.11 -7.96 20.09
C ALA A 313 19.33 -6.45 19.86
N ILE A 314 19.82 -6.07 18.68
CA ILE A 314 20.03 -4.66 18.30
C ILE A 314 18.71 -3.88 18.29
N GLU A 315 17.63 -4.48 17.78
CA GLU A 315 16.32 -3.81 17.76
C GLU A 315 15.75 -3.60 19.17
N ARG A 316 15.94 -4.54 20.10
CA ARG A 316 15.54 -4.36 21.50
C ARG A 316 16.29 -3.21 22.15
N GLU A 317 17.60 -3.13 21.94
CA GLU A 317 18.42 -2.04 22.47
C GLU A 317 18.00 -0.67 21.91
N LYS A 318 17.71 -0.59 20.60
CA LYS A 318 17.18 0.64 19.99
C LYS A 318 15.85 1.07 20.61
N LEU A 319 14.96 0.13 20.89
CA LEU A 319 13.66 0.42 21.48
C LEU A 319 13.82 0.95 22.91
N ASP A 320 14.75 0.40 23.69
CA ASP A 320 15.02 0.89 25.05
C ASP A 320 15.72 2.26 25.05
N LEU A 321 16.60 2.54 24.09
CA LEU A 321 17.16 3.88 23.88
C LEU A 321 16.07 4.91 23.52
N GLU A 322 15.14 4.55 22.65
CA GLU A 322 14.04 5.45 22.26
C GLU A 322 13.09 5.72 23.44
N LYS A 323 12.78 4.71 24.27
CA LYS A 323 12.03 4.91 25.52
C LYS A 323 12.76 5.88 26.46
N ALA A 324 14.08 5.72 26.63
CA ALA A 324 14.88 6.60 27.47
C ALA A 324 14.87 8.04 26.94
N ARG A 325 14.93 8.22 25.61
CA ARG A 325 14.83 9.54 24.96
C ARG A 325 13.47 10.20 25.22
N VAL A 326 12.38 9.46 25.07
CA VAL A 326 11.02 9.97 25.33
C VAL A 326 10.85 10.38 26.80
N GLU A 327 11.36 9.60 27.74
CA GLU A 327 11.32 9.98 29.16
C GLU A 327 12.19 11.21 29.45
N LEU A 328 13.38 11.31 28.84
CA LEU A 328 14.22 12.49 28.94
C LEU A 328 13.47 13.74 28.46
N ASP A 329 12.80 13.69 27.32
CA ASP A 329 12.08 14.85 26.79
C ASP A 329 10.86 15.23 27.66
N LYS A 330 10.17 14.24 28.27
CA LYS A 330 9.15 14.52 29.30
C LYS A 330 9.73 15.23 30.51
N THR A 331 10.90 14.80 31.00
CA THR A 331 11.56 15.46 32.15
C THR A 331 11.99 16.88 31.81
N LYS A 332 12.54 17.12 30.60
CA LYS A 332 12.87 18.47 30.12
C LYS A 332 11.65 19.38 30.09
N GLY A 333 10.52 18.90 29.55
CA GLY A 333 9.28 19.68 29.52
C GLY A 333 8.77 20.03 30.93
N LYS A 334 8.89 19.11 31.90
CA LYS A 334 8.55 19.41 33.31
C LYS A 334 9.50 20.44 33.93
N VAL A 335 10.79 20.35 33.65
CA VAL A 335 11.79 21.33 34.13
C VAL A 335 11.52 22.72 33.56
N GLU A 336 11.19 22.81 32.28
CA GLU A 336 10.85 24.07 31.62
C GLU A 336 9.58 24.70 32.21
N MET A 337 8.53 23.90 32.42
CA MET A 337 7.31 24.35 33.11
C MET A 337 7.59 24.84 34.53
N ALA A 338 8.40 24.11 35.31
CA ALA A 338 8.79 24.53 36.66
C ALA A 338 9.56 25.86 36.64
N ARG A 339 10.45 26.06 35.66
CA ARG A 339 11.16 27.33 35.45
C ARG A 339 10.20 28.47 35.12
N MET A 340 9.24 28.25 34.21
CA MET A 340 8.23 29.25 33.84
C MET A 340 7.37 29.65 35.04
N VAL A 341 6.98 28.71 35.89
CA VAL A 341 6.20 28.98 37.13
C VAL A 341 6.96 29.89 38.09
N LEU A 342 8.29 29.74 38.20
CA LEU A 342 9.12 30.62 39.04
C LEU A 342 9.18 32.05 38.49
N GLU A 343 9.22 32.21 37.17
CA GLU A 343 9.31 33.49 36.46
C GLU A 343 7.97 34.24 36.35
N MET A 344 6.83 33.54 36.40
CA MET A 344 5.52 34.17 36.30
C MET A 344 5.20 35.07 37.50
N ASN A 345 4.74 36.29 37.20
CA ASN A 345 4.19 37.23 38.19
C ASN A 345 2.72 36.88 38.44
N GLY A 346 2.33 36.74 39.71
CA GLY A 346 0.96 36.40 40.11
C GLY A 346 0.72 34.92 40.46
N VAL A 347 1.75 34.07 40.39
CA VAL A 347 1.73 32.76 41.05
C VAL A 347 2.03 32.95 42.54
N ASP A 348 1.27 32.27 43.38
CA ASP A 348 1.42 32.25 44.83
C ASP A 348 2.73 31.58 45.27
N ASP A 349 3.20 31.93 46.47
CA ASP A 349 4.48 31.43 47.00
C ASP A 349 4.49 29.90 47.17
N GLU A 350 3.32 29.28 47.38
CA GLU A 350 3.18 27.83 47.47
C GLU A 350 3.46 27.15 46.11
N GLY A 351 2.91 27.69 45.02
CA GLY A 351 3.19 27.22 43.66
C GLY A 351 4.66 27.35 43.26
N LYS A 352 5.31 28.46 43.65
CA LYS A 352 6.76 28.67 43.44
C LYS A 352 7.60 27.74 44.32
N GLY A 353 7.18 27.50 45.56
CA GLY A 353 7.79 26.55 46.48
C GLY A 353 7.82 25.13 45.91
N ALA A 354 6.68 24.64 45.42
CA ALA A 354 6.56 23.31 44.82
C ALA A 354 7.42 23.14 43.55
N ALA A 355 7.47 24.17 42.68
CA ALA A 355 8.33 24.16 41.51
C ALA A 355 9.83 24.10 41.87
N ASN A 356 10.24 24.84 42.90
CA ASN A 356 11.63 24.84 43.38
C ASN A 356 12.01 23.50 44.04
N GLU A 357 11.12 22.88 44.81
CA GLU A 357 11.34 21.56 45.40
C GLU A 357 11.48 20.47 44.32
N PHE A 358 10.65 20.52 43.27
CA PHE A 358 10.75 19.62 42.13
C PHE A 358 12.11 19.74 41.42
N LEU A 359 12.59 20.96 41.17
CA LEU A 359 13.90 21.19 40.58
C LEU A 359 15.04 20.70 41.49
N LYS A 360 14.95 20.95 42.80
CA LYS A 360 15.93 20.42 43.77
C LYS A 360 15.98 18.90 43.76
N THR A 361 14.83 18.23 43.65
CA THR A 361 14.77 16.76 43.62
C THR A 361 15.41 16.19 42.35
N LEU A 362 15.34 16.90 41.22
CA LEU A 362 15.93 16.47 39.95
C LEU A 362 17.43 16.71 39.84
N PHE A 363 17.97 17.69 40.58
CA PHE A 363 19.38 18.10 40.50
C PHE A 363 20.18 17.86 41.79
N SER A 364 19.58 17.21 42.80
CA SER A 364 20.28 16.71 43.99
C SER A 364 20.87 15.34 43.72
#